data_AF-L0F9X8-F1
#
_entry.id   AF-L0F9X8-F1
#
_cell.length_a   1.000
_cell.length_b   1.000
_cell.length_c   1.000
_cell.angle_alpha   90.00
_cell.angle_beta   90.00
_cell.angle_gamma   90.00
#
_symmetry.space_group_name_H-M   'P 1'
#
loop_
_entity.id
_entity.type
_entity.pdbx_description
1 polymer ?
#
loop_
_entity_poly.entity_id
_entity_poly.type
_entity_poly.pdbx_seq_one_letter_code
_entity_poly.pdbx_strand_id
1 'polypeptide(L)'
;MNWKKHTSLPAFMLVSISISIFILTLSQSVLASTTTSRLAGADRYLTAIAISQSGWPEGAAEVILTTGENYPDALSAAPLAGKYDAPILLVSLKGLSPEALTELKRLNPKKAYIVGGTGVIPNSVDSQLTANGISSSRLAGKDRYETAMAVARSVGLSKGVFFVPGFSFADALSAAPIAAAEGMPIVPVPADDFTKSQKAYFSKAKLGRVIIVGSKADIPQNIRSQFTGAENIEGVDAYVRNSALLKYFEVNIRTEKAFLATGQTYPDALAAAALAQQDYNPVVLLKGNEITSAVQSYFSTKVINQIMVLGGERIISSTTVTRLANLTPTITEVEDIDVKVLENQSYALPVSIAAKTSKGNLAQVPVTWNLTDVSTDKAGTYYYSGTVNGYDGTMRLALTVEPGITGVDTFQAEVIQGGTYTLPETVIVTKSDNSTREMAIKWSSTPNVTILNKIGTYTFQGVVEGTNQTTNLSLKVSVDKAIEFKDSSFEWAVKFSLGKQSSAQPVYLSEVLEITSLDLKGYGIRDLTGLDSFTNLQTLDMSNNFLKSTNLSQISRLTNLKSLDLMNNDLDLISSLTSLKSLTQLDISLNKIKDFSPIRDLTRLTSLSIKGNATQDYSPTRLYYDQLIEKDFDL
;
A
#
# COMPACT_ATOMS: atom_id res chain seq x y z
N MET A 1 -11.46 -90.36 37.83
CA MET A 1 -10.72 -91.43 37.14
C MET A 1 -9.92 -90.77 36.02
N ASN A 2 -8.61 -90.98 36.00
CA ASN A 2 -7.59 -90.58 35.00
C ASN A 2 -7.18 -89.09 34.95
N TRP A 3 -5.91 -88.71 34.80
CA TRP A 3 -4.60 -89.17 35.29
C TRP A 3 -3.61 -88.04 34.93
N LYS A 4 -2.59 -87.82 35.79
CA LYS A 4 -1.24 -87.28 35.50
C LYS A 4 -0.98 -85.77 35.22
N LYS A 5 -0.13 -85.25 36.14
CA LYS A 5 1.18 -84.57 36.00
C LYS A 5 1.28 -83.14 35.42
N HIS A 6 1.85 -82.27 36.28
CA HIS A 6 2.96 -81.33 36.10
C HIS A 6 3.34 -80.88 34.67
N THR A 7 3.48 -79.57 34.40
CA THR A 7 4.74 -78.78 34.46
C THR A 7 4.57 -77.40 33.77
N SER A 8 5.12 -76.38 34.43
CA SER A 8 5.73 -75.10 33.96
C SER A 8 5.78 -74.70 32.47
N LEU A 9 5.54 -73.40 32.19
CA LEU A 9 6.42 -72.38 31.52
C LEU A 9 5.59 -71.24 30.84
N PRO A 10 6.21 -70.07 30.53
CA PRO A 10 5.58 -68.73 30.44
C PRO A 10 5.32 -68.28 28.99
N ALA A 11 4.50 -67.24 28.79
CA ALA A 11 4.38 -66.53 27.50
C ALA A 11 3.89 -65.09 27.75
N PHE A 12 4.76 -64.10 27.57
CA PHE A 12 4.87 -63.26 26.36
C PHE A 12 3.69 -62.30 26.16
N MET A 13 3.97 -61.02 26.46
CA MET A 13 3.15 -59.85 26.14
C MET A 13 3.01 -59.74 24.62
N LEU A 14 1.78 -59.86 24.13
CA LEU A 14 1.39 -59.58 22.75
C LEU A 14 1.27 -58.06 22.56
N VAL A 15 2.21 -57.48 21.81
CA VAL A 15 2.05 -56.14 21.22
C VAL A 15 1.19 -56.29 19.97
N SER A 16 -0.01 -55.73 20.01
CA SER A 16 -0.95 -55.66 18.88
C SER A 16 -0.49 -54.59 17.88
N ILE A 17 -0.07 -55.01 16.70
CA ILE A 17 0.18 -54.14 15.54
C ILE A 17 -1.15 -53.87 14.84
N SER A 18 -1.71 -52.69 15.05
CA SER A 18 -2.88 -52.20 14.30
C SER A 18 -2.44 -51.67 12.94
N ILE A 19 -2.59 -52.49 11.89
CA ILE A 19 -2.43 -52.06 10.49
C ILE A 19 -3.63 -51.17 10.14
N SER A 20 -3.42 -49.86 10.14
CA SER A 20 -4.39 -48.89 9.63
C SER A 20 -4.24 -48.81 8.11
N ILE A 21 -5.24 -49.31 7.39
CA ILE A 21 -5.38 -49.17 5.94
C ILE A 21 -5.67 -47.70 5.64
N PHE A 22 -4.67 -46.98 5.14
CA PHE A 22 -4.82 -45.60 4.67
C PHE A 22 -5.47 -45.65 3.27
N ILE A 23 -6.80 -45.53 3.22
CA ILE A 23 -7.51 -45.31 1.96
C ILE A 23 -7.22 -43.87 1.55
N LEU A 24 -6.33 -43.69 0.57
CA LEU A 24 -6.20 -42.44 -0.17
C LEU A 24 -7.50 -42.21 -0.95
N THR A 25 -8.48 -41.56 -0.32
CA THR A 25 -9.54 -40.90 -1.07
C THR A 25 -8.91 -39.71 -1.77
N LEU A 26 -8.60 -39.86 -3.05
CA LEU A 26 -8.43 -38.73 -3.94
C LEU A 26 -9.75 -37.96 -3.92
N SER A 27 -9.84 -36.92 -3.08
CA SER A 27 -10.90 -35.92 -3.18
C SER A 27 -10.74 -35.28 -4.54
N GLN A 28 -11.59 -35.69 -5.49
CA GLN A 28 -11.73 -34.95 -6.74
C GLN A 28 -12.14 -33.53 -6.33
N SER A 29 -11.30 -32.55 -6.63
CA SER A 29 -11.65 -31.14 -6.54
C SER A 29 -12.83 -30.94 -7.49
N VAL A 30 -14.04 -30.89 -6.95
CA VAL A 30 -15.19 -30.44 -7.72
C VAL A 30 -14.93 -28.96 -7.98
N LEU A 31 -14.56 -28.62 -9.22
CA LEU A 31 -14.42 -27.23 -9.65
C LEU A 31 -15.70 -26.50 -9.25
N ALA A 32 -15.58 -25.43 -8.46
CA ALA A 32 -16.72 -24.59 -8.09
C ALA A 32 -17.35 -24.06 -9.38
N SER A 33 -18.51 -24.60 -9.74
CA SER A 33 -19.24 -24.19 -10.95
C SER A 33 -19.93 -22.86 -10.69
N THR A 34 -19.88 -21.96 -11.69
CA THR A 34 -20.57 -20.67 -11.66
C THR A 34 -22.05 -20.87 -11.36
N THR A 35 -22.50 -20.35 -10.22
CA THR A 35 -23.88 -20.47 -9.77
C THR A 35 -24.78 -19.56 -10.60
N THR A 36 -26.02 -19.99 -10.84
CA THR A 36 -26.98 -19.22 -11.63
C THR A 36 -28.28 -19.05 -10.84
N SER A 37 -28.86 -17.86 -10.89
CA SER A 37 -30.10 -17.50 -10.20
C SER A 37 -30.90 -16.53 -11.05
N ARG A 38 -32.21 -16.42 -10.82
CA ARG A 38 -33.10 -15.60 -11.65
C ARG A 38 -34.07 -14.79 -10.78
N LEU A 39 -34.19 -13.49 -11.08
CA LEU A 39 -35.24 -12.61 -10.57
C LEU A 39 -36.19 -12.28 -11.73
N ALA A 40 -37.41 -12.79 -11.67
CA ALA A 40 -38.42 -12.61 -12.71
C ALA A 40 -39.83 -12.75 -12.14
N GLY A 41 -40.76 -11.98 -12.71
CA GLY A 41 -42.19 -12.13 -12.52
C GLY A 41 -42.90 -12.56 -13.81
N ALA A 42 -44.23 -12.66 -13.74
CA ALA A 42 -45.05 -12.94 -14.93
C ALA A 42 -44.99 -11.79 -15.97
N ASP A 43 -44.65 -10.58 -15.53
CA ASP A 43 -44.45 -9.40 -16.35
C ASP A 43 -43.34 -8.49 -15.78
N ARG A 44 -43.09 -7.37 -16.44
CA ARG A 44 -42.09 -6.36 -16.06
C ARG A 44 -42.33 -5.76 -14.66
N TYR A 45 -43.59 -5.61 -14.25
CA TYR A 45 -43.96 -5.00 -12.98
C TYR A 45 -43.59 -5.94 -11.83
N LEU A 46 -43.94 -7.22 -11.97
CA LEU A 46 -43.59 -8.26 -11.01
C LEU A 46 -42.08 -8.57 -11.01
N THR A 47 -41.39 -8.46 -12.14
CA THR A 47 -39.92 -8.55 -12.17
C THR A 47 -39.28 -7.41 -11.37
N ALA A 48 -39.74 -6.16 -11.53
CA ALA A 48 -39.25 -5.04 -10.74
C ALA A 48 -39.49 -5.22 -9.24
N ILE A 49 -40.64 -5.78 -8.86
CA ILE A 49 -40.94 -6.16 -7.46
C ILE A 49 -39.99 -7.26 -6.95
N ALA A 50 -39.72 -8.30 -7.75
CA ALA A 50 -38.77 -9.35 -7.37
C ALA A 50 -37.35 -8.80 -7.16
N ILE A 51 -36.92 -7.85 -8.00
CA ILE A 51 -35.64 -7.13 -7.84
C ILE A 51 -35.64 -6.31 -6.54
N SER A 52 -36.72 -5.58 -6.26
CA SER A 52 -36.90 -4.82 -5.02
C SER A 52 -36.81 -5.71 -3.78
N GLN A 53 -37.45 -6.88 -3.79
CA GLN A 53 -37.42 -7.84 -2.68
C GLN A 53 -36.02 -8.42 -2.46
N SER A 54 -35.25 -8.63 -3.53
CA SER A 54 -33.88 -9.15 -3.43
C SER A 54 -32.88 -8.09 -2.93
N GLY A 55 -33.04 -6.82 -3.30
CA GLY A 55 -32.09 -5.75 -2.94
C GLY A 55 -32.37 -5.06 -1.62
N TRP A 56 -33.65 -5.01 -1.23
CA TRP A 56 -34.11 -4.27 -0.06
C TRP A 56 -35.00 -5.18 0.82
N PRO A 57 -34.47 -6.31 1.34
CA PRO A 57 -35.25 -7.24 2.16
C PRO A 57 -35.79 -6.56 3.42
N GLU A 58 -35.00 -5.67 4.03
CA GLU A 58 -35.34 -4.92 5.26
C GLU A 58 -36.16 -3.64 5.01
N GLY A 59 -36.46 -3.33 3.74
CA GLY A 59 -37.15 -2.11 3.33
C GLY A 59 -36.22 -1.02 2.79
N ALA A 60 -36.80 0.11 2.39
CA ALA A 60 -36.07 1.24 1.80
C ALA A 60 -36.69 2.57 2.24
N ALA A 61 -35.85 3.55 2.61
CA ALA A 61 -36.33 4.87 3.04
C ALA A 61 -37.00 5.65 1.88
N GLU A 62 -36.53 5.44 0.66
CA GLU A 62 -37.04 6.01 -0.57
C GLU A 62 -37.40 4.93 -1.61
N VAL A 63 -38.25 5.30 -2.57
CA VAL A 63 -38.57 4.48 -3.74
C VAL A 63 -38.60 5.34 -4.99
N ILE A 64 -38.09 4.83 -6.11
CA ILE A 64 -38.17 5.50 -7.40
C ILE A 64 -39.29 4.86 -8.22
N LEU A 65 -40.22 5.68 -8.70
CA LEU A 65 -41.33 5.24 -9.56
C LEU A 65 -41.12 5.77 -10.97
N THR A 66 -41.18 4.88 -11.96
CA THR A 66 -41.09 5.26 -13.37
C THR A 66 -42.06 4.47 -14.23
N THR A 67 -42.30 4.90 -15.46
CA THR A 67 -43.25 4.24 -16.35
C THR A 67 -42.74 2.87 -16.82
N GLY A 68 -43.59 1.86 -16.68
CA GLY A 68 -43.35 0.52 -17.22
C GLY A 68 -43.70 0.38 -18.70
N GLU A 69 -44.36 1.37 -19.31
CA GLU A 69 -44.90 1.27 -20.68
C GLU A 69 -43.97 1.88 -21.73
N ASN A 70 -43.45 3.09 -21.46
CA ASN A 70 -42.57 3.82 -22.37
C ASN A 70 -41.22 4.12 -21.71
N TYR A 71 -40.12 4.10 -22.47
CA TYR A 71 -38.77 4.23 -21.94
C TYR A 71 -38.22 5.65 -21.71
N PRO A 72 -38.61 6.72 -22.45
CA PRO A 72 -37.79 7.93 -22.53
C PRO A 72 -37.50 8.64 -21.21
N ASP A 73 -38.49 8.72 -20.33
CA ASP A 73 -38.34 9.31 -18.99
C ASP A 73 -37.59 8.36 -18.05
N ALA A 74 -37.78 7.05 -18.22
CA ALA A 74 -37.29 6.01 -17.33
C ALA A 74 -35.78 5.81 -17.36
N LEU A 75 -35.13 6.08 -18.50
CA LEU A 75 -33.69 5.85 -18.68
C LEU A 75 -32.79 6.69 -17.76
N SER A 76 -33.31 7.81 -17.24
CA SER A 76 -32.58 8.68 -16.31
C SER A 76 -32.75 8.29 -14.84
N ALA A 77 -33.61 7.32 -14.52
CA ALA A 77 -34.01 7.00 -13.15
C ALA A 77 -32.92 6.26 -12.34
N ALA A 78 -32.06 5.46 -12.99
CA ALA A 78 -31.06 4.65 -12.29
C ALA A 78 -30.05 5.46 -11.45
N PRO A 79 -29.47 6.56 -11.95
CA PRO A 79 -28.66 7.47 -11.13
C PRO A 79 -29.35 8.00 -9.87
N LEU A 80 -30.67 8.25 -9.96
CA LEU A 80 -31.46 8.70 -8.82
C LEU A 80 -31.67 7.59 -7.80
N ALA A 81 -31.89 6.36 -8.27
CA ALA A 81 -31.98 5.18 -7.44
C ALA A 81 -30.67 4.93 -6.67
N GLY A 82 -29.52 5.02 -7.34
CA GLY A 82 -28.21 4.90 -6.69
C GLY A 82 -27.96 6.00 -5.64
N LYS A 83 -28.35 7.25 -5.93
CA LYS A 83 -28.23 8.36 -4.96
C LYS A 83 -28.96 8.11 -3.64
N TYR A 84 -30.14 7.49 -3.69
CA TYR A 84 -30.98 7.26 -2.52
C TYR A 84 -30.93 5.82 -2.01
N ASP A 85 -30.09 4.96 -2.58
CA ASP A 85 -30.10 3.51 -2.35
C ASP A 85 -31.53 2.94 -2.34
N ALA A 86 -32.26 3.18 -3.44
CA ALA A 86 -33.70 2.96 -3.52
C ALA A 86 -34.08 2.00 -4.67
N PRO A 87 -35.08 1.12 -4.49
CA PRO A 87 -35.60 0.30 -5.58
C PRO A 87 -36.30 1.16 -6.64
N ILE A 88 -36.26 0.68 -7.88
CA ILE A 88 -37.08 1.20 -8.98
C ILE A 88 -38.30 0.29 -9.15
N LEU A 89 -39.49 0.84 -8.89
CA LEU A 89 -40.75 0.18 -9.23
C LEU A 89 -41.36 0.80 -10.49
N LEU A 90 -42.03 -0.05 -11.27
CA LEU A 90 -42.64 0.34 -12.51
C LEU A 90 -44.13 0.64 -12.32
N VAL A 91 -44.61 1.64 -13.05
CA VAL A 91 -46.00 2.11 -12.98
C VAL A 91 -46.64 2.08 -14.36
N SER A 92 -47.84 1.54 -14.43
CA SER A 92 -48.64 1.53 -15.67
C SER A 92 -49.39 2.86 -15.84
N LEU A 93 -49.94 3.09 -17.04
CA LEU A 93 -50.85 4.22 -17.28
C LEU A 93 -52.14 4.18 -16.45
N LYS A 94 -52.45 3.03 -15.82
CA LYS A 94 -53.59 2.88 -14.91
C LYS A 94 -53.25 3.25 -13.46
N GLY A 95 -51.99 3.58 -13.17
CA GLY A 95 -51.49 3.86 -11.81
C GLY A 95 -50.84 2.64 -11.16
N LEU A 96 -50.69 2.70 -9.83
CA LEU A 96 -50.09 1.63 -9.03
C LEU A 96 -51.03 0.43 -8.95
N SER A 97 -50.52 -0.76 -9.26
CA SER A 97 -51.26 -2.03 -9.11
C SER A 97 -51.38 -2.45 -7.64
N PRO A 98 -52.27 -3.39 -7.29
CA PRO A 98 -52.34 -3.96 -5.95
C PRO A 98 -51.02 -4.57 -5.46
N GLU A 99 -50.27 -5.20 -6.36
CA GLU A 99 -48.96 -5.79 -6.07
C GLU A 99 -47.91 -4.71 -5.80
N ALA A 100 -47.90 -3.63 -6.59
CA ALA A 100 -47.03 -2.48 -6.35
C ALA A 100 -47.35 -1.81 -4.99
N LEU A 101 -48.64 -1.68 -4.63
CA LEU A 101 -49.04 -1.15 -3.32
C LEU A 101 -48.61 -2.08 -2.16
N THR A 102 -48.67 -3.40 -2.38
CA THR A 102 -48.19 -4.38 -1.40
C THR A 102 -46.68 -4.26 -1.20
N GLU A 103 -45.94 -4.13 -2.30
CA GLU A 103 -44.49 -3.93 -2.24
C GLU A 103 -44.12 -2.60 -1.57
N LEU A 104 -44.84 -1.51 -1.85
CA LEU A 104 -44.64 -0.23 -1.15
C LEU A 104 -44.89 -0.35 0.36
N LYS A 105 -45.88 -1.14 0.79
CA LYS A 105 -46.11 -1.40 2.22
C LYS A 105 -44.97 -2.20 2.84
N ARG A 106 -44.43 -3.21 2.13
CA ARG A 106 -43.27 -3.99 2.58
C ARG A 106 -42.03 -3.12 2.72
N LEU A 107 -41.76 -2.28 1.72
CA LEU A 107 -40.63 -1.35 1.70
C LEU A 107 -40.74 -0.26 2.78
N ASN A 108 -41.97 0.16 3.10
CA ASN A 108 -42.29 1.24 4.04
C ASN A 108 -41.51 2.57 3.77
N PRO A 109 -41.47 3.07 2.52
CA PRO A 109 -40.71 4.27 2.21
C PRO A 109 -41.39 5.52 2.78
N LYS A 110 -40.59 6.51 3.17
CA LYS A 110 -41.10 7.84 3.58
C LYS A 110 -41.33 8.76 2.39
N LYS A 111 -40.60 8.52 1.29
CA LYS A 111 -40.66 9.36 0.11
C LYS A 111 -40.57 8.55 -1.18
N ALA A 112 -41.39 8.92 -2.15
CA ALA A 112 -41.38 8.39 -3.51
C ALA A 112 -40.95 9.49 -4.48
N TYR A 113 -39.97 9.20 -5.34
CA TYR A 113 -39.61 10.06 -6.46
C TYR A 113 -40.23 9.52 -7.74
N ILE A 114 -41.11 10.32 -8.36
CA ILE A 114 -41.79 9.95 -9.60
C ILE A 114 -40.99 10.53 -10.77
N VAL A 115 -40.36 9.68 -11.57
CA VAL A 115 -39.61 10.08 -12.77
C VAL A 115 -40.51 9.93 -13.98
N GLY A 116 -41.02 11.06 -14.49
CA GLY A 116 -41.89 11.11 -15.65
C GLY A 116 -43.13 11.98 -15.48
N GLY A 117 -43.58 12.52 -16.60
CA GLY A 117 -44.74 13.42 -16.66
C GLY A 117 -46.08 12.71 -16.40
N THR A 118 -47.14 13.50 -16.25
CA THR A 118 -48.50 12.99 -16.01
C THR A 118 -49.09 12.21 -17.17
N GLY A 119 -48.57 12.40 -18.39
CA GLY A 119 -48.94 11.64 -19.58
C GLY A 119 -48.44 10.20 -19.60
N VAL A 120 -47.45 9.85 -18.75
CA VAL A 120 -46.92 8.48 -18.64
C VAL A 120 -47.08 7.88 -17.24
N ILE A 121 -47.26 8.72 -16.22
CA ILE A 121 -47.55 8.30 -14.83
C ILE A 121 -48.67 9.20 -14.30
N PRO A 122 -49.93 8.72 -14.21
CA PRO A 122 -51.09 9.56 -13.91
C PRO A 122 -51.04 10.17 -12.50
N ASN A 123 -51.76 11.28 -12.29
CA ASN A 123 -51.88 11.95 -10.98
C ASN A 123 -52.54 11.07 -9.90
N SER A 124 -53.24 10.01 -10.29
CA SER A 124 -53.77 9.02 -9.35
C SER A 124 -52.66 8.39 -8.51
N VAL A 125 -51.43 8.28 -9.04
CA VAL A 125 -50.28 7.73 -8.33
C VAL A 125 -49.91 8.60 -7.13
N ASP A 126 -49.88 9.92 -7.27
CA ASP A 126 -49.62 10.84 -6.15
C ASP A 126 -50.67 10.69 -5.04
N SER A 127 -51.94 10.51 -5.44
CA SER A 127 -53.04 10.29 -4.51
C SER A 127 -52.93 8.93 -3.81
N GLN A 128 -52.57 7.87 -4.54
CA GLN A 128 -52.33 6.53 -4.00
C GLN A 128 -51.16 6.53 -3.01
N LEU A 129 -50.07 7.25 -3.28
CA LEU A 129 -48.92 7.38 -2.38
C LEU A 129 -49.29 8.12 -1.10
N THR A 130 -49.97 9.27 -1.24
CA THR A 130 -50.41 10.08 -0.09
C THR A 130 -51.36 9.29 0.81
N ALA A 131 -52.29 8.53 0.22
CA ALA A 131 -53.21 7.66 0.97
C ALA A 131 -52.49 6.53 1.74
N ASN A 132 -51.27 6.17 1.35
CA ASN A 132 -50.43 5.20 2.06
C ASN A 132 -49.36 5.89 2.95
N GLY A 133 -49.48 7.20 3.19
CA GLY A 133 -48.56 7.95 4.07
C GLY A 133 -47.18 8.22 3.47
N ILE A 134 -47.04 8.12 2.14
CA ILE A 134 -45.78 8.29 1.42
C ILE A 134 -45.79 9.67 0.75
N SER A 135 -44.80 10.51 1.05
CA SER A 135 -44.64 11.81 0.36
C SER A 135 -44.14 11.60 -1.07
N SER A 136 -44.63 12.35 -2.06
CA SER A 136 -44.18 12.23 -3.45
C SER A 136 -43.43 13.48 -3.94
N SER A 137 -42.43 13.29 -4.81
CA SER A 137 -41.75 14.35 -5.54
C SER A 137 -41.61 13.96 -7.01
N ARG A 138 -42.24 14.72 -7.90
CA ARG A 138 -42.21 14.42 -9.34
C ARG A 138 -41.08 15.17 -10.04
N LEU A 139 -40.24 14.41 -10.74
CA LEU A 139 -39.16 14.89 -11.61
C LEU A 139 -39.58 14.64 -13.05
N ALA A 140 -40.03 15.70 -13.73
CA ALA A 140 -40.57 15.61 -15.07
C ALA A 140 -40.34 16.91 -15.84
N GLY A 141 -40.32 16.79 -17.17
CA GLY A 141 -40.36 17.92 -18.08
C GLY A 141 -41.33 17.70 -19.23
N LYS A 142 -41.30 18.61 -20.21
CA LYS A 142 -42.15 18.53 -21.41
C LYS A 142 -41.79 17.36 -22.33
N ASP A 143 -40.56 16.85 -22.21
CA ASP A 143 -40.00 15.77 -23.01
C ASP A 143 -38.91 15.03 -22.21
N ARG A 144 -38.38 13.96 -22.80
CA ARG A 144 -37.34 13.10 -22.20
C ARG A 144 -36.08 13.86 -21.79
N TYR A 145 -35.74 14.92 -22.52
CA TYR A 145 -34.54 15.70 -22.28
C TYR A 145 -34.74 16.57 -21.03
N GLU A 146 -35.88 17.25 -20.92
CA GLU A 146 -36.21 18.03 -19.73
C GLU A 146 -36.43 17.16 -18.49
N THR A 147 -37.06 16.00 -18.62
CA THR A 147 -37.18 15.02 -17.52
C THR A 147 -35.79 14.61 -17.04
N ALA A 148 -34.89 14.21 -17.94
CA ALA A 148 -33.54 13.84 -17.57
C ALA A 148 -32.75 14.99 -16.95
N MET A 149 -32.97 16.24 -17.39
CA MET A 149 -32.39 17.43 -16.75
C MET A 149 -32.94 17.64 -15.32
N ALA A 150 -34.22 17.35 -15.07
CA ALA A 150 -34.78 17.40 -13.72
C ALA A 150 -34.12 16.35 -12.82
N VAL A 151 -33.92 15.13 -13.32
CA VAL A 151 -33.18 14.09 -12.60
C VAL A 151 -31.71 14.47 -12.39
N ALA A 152 -31.04 15.01 -13.40
CA ALA A 152 -29.64 15.43 -13.31
C ALA A 152 -29.40 16.52 -12.26
N ARG A 153 -30.34 17.47 -12.12
CA ARG A 153 -30.32 18.46 -11.04
C ARG A 153 -30.50 17.83 -9.67
N SER A 154 -31.34 16.79 -9.57
CA SER A 154 -31.56 16.06 -8.33
C SER A 154 -30.35 15.21 -7.95
N VAL A 155 -29.69 14.53 -8.90
CA VAL A 155 -28.50 13.71 -8.64
C VAL A 155 -27.30 14.59 -8.30
N GLY A 156 -27.06 15.64 -9.10
CA GLY A 156 -25.89 16.52 -9.02
C GLY A 156 -24.86 16.20 -10.11
N LEU A 157 -23.97 17.15 -10.40
CA LEU A 157 -22.97 17.05 -11.48
C LEU A 157 -21.51 17.06 -11.00
N SER A 158 -21.29 17.16 -9.70
CA SER A 158 -19.95 17.29 -9.12
C SER A 158 -19.07 16.07 -9.38
N LYS A 159 -19.66 14.86 -9.39
CA LYS A 159 -18.96 13.61 -9.73
C LYS A 159 -18.79 13.43 -11.25
N GLY A 160 -19.66 14.06 -12.04
CA GLY A 160 -19.61 14.07 -13.50
C GLY A 160 -20.97 13.84 -14.14
N VAL A 161 -21.01 13.52 -15.43
CA VAL A 161 -22.23 13.27 -16.22
C VAL A 161 -21.98 12.26 -17.34
N PHE A 162 -22.96 11.40 -17.61
CA PHE A 162 -23.01 10.55 -18.80
C PHE A 162 -23.89 11.20 -19.87
N PHE A 163 -23.37 11.34 -21.09
CA PHE A 163 -24.15 11.68 -22.27
C PHE A 163 -24.39 10.45 -23.13
N VAL A 164 -25.65 10.22 -23.49
CA VAL A 164 -26.09 9.06 -24.29
C VAL A 164 -27.05 9.52 -25.41
N PRO A 165 -27.20 8.77 -26.51
CA PRO A 165 -28.15 9.15 -27.56
C PRO A 165 -29.58 9.04 -27.03
N GLY A 166 -30.37 10.10 -27.15
CA GLY A 166 -31.74 10.15 -26.60
C GLY A 166 -32.76 9.31 -27.36
N PHE A 167 -32.37 8.74 -28.50
CA PHE A 167 -33.19 7.87 -29.35
C PHE A 167 -32.77 6.39 -29.25
N SER A 168 -31.70 6.08 -28.49
CA SER A 168 -31.22 4.71 -28.25
C SER A 168 -31.32 4.37 -26.77
N PHE A 169 -32.29 3.54 -26.39
CA PHE A 169 -32.45 3.16 -24.98
C PHE A 169 -31.38 2.17 -24.51
N ALA A 170 -30.87 1.31 -25.40
CA ALA A 170 -29.88 0.30 -25.04
C ALA A 170 -28.57 0.94 -24.55
N ASP A 171 -28.17 2.09 -25.09
CA ASP A 171 -26.98 2.83 -24.63
C ASP A 171 -27.15 3.41 -23.23
N ALA A 172 -28.33 3.94 -22.94
CA ALA A 172 -28.64 4.42 -21.60
C ALA A 172 -28.69 3.26 -20.58
N LEU A 173 -29.23 2.10 -20.96
CA LEU A 173 -29.22 0.90 -20.12
C LEU A 173 -27.80 0.40 -19.88
N SER A 174 -26.92 0.44 -20.89
CA SER A 174 -25.52 0.07 -20.74
C SER A 174 -24.81 0.92 -19.70
N ALA A 175 -25.15 2.21 -19.59
CA ALA A 175 -24.56 3.14 -18.64
C ALA A 175 -25.26 3.14 -17.26
N ALA A 176 -26.52 2.74 -17.18
CA ALA A 176 -27.37 2.89 -15.99
C ALA A 176 -26.78 2.37 -14.67
N PRO A 177 -26.23 1.15 -14.58
CA PRO A 177 -25.71 0.62 -13.31
C PRO A 177 -24.45 1.35 -12.86
N ILE A 178 -23.55 1.65 -13.81
CA ILE A 178 -22.30 2.38 -13.53
C ILE A 178 -22.64 3.82 -13.12
N ALA A 179 -23.55 4.48 -13.83
CA ALA A 179 -23.96 5.83 -13.52
C ALA A 179 -24.63 5.93 -12.14
N ALA A 180 -25.40 4.91 -11.74
CA ALA A 180 -25.94 4.78 -10.39
C ALA A 180 -24.84 4.65 -9.34
N ALA A 181 -23.89 3.73 -9.54
CA ALA A 181 -22.80 3.49 -8.59
C ALA A 181 -21.86 4.71 -8.47
N GLU A 182 -21.48 5.33 -9.60
CA GLU A 182 -20.64 6.53 -9.65
C GLU A 182 -21.38 7.79 -9.16
N GLY A 183 -22.70 7.73 -8.97
CA GLY A 183 -23.52 8.89 -8.58
C GLY A 183 -23.48 10.00 -9.64
N MET A 184 -23.49 9.62 -10.92
CA MET A 184 -23.45 10.51 -12.07
C MET A 184 -24.77 10.41 -12.85
N PRO A 185 -25.42 11.52 -13.21
CA PRO A 185 -26.66 11.48 -13.98
C PRO A 185 -26.42 11.05 -15.43
N ILE A 186 -27.43 10.43 -16.01
CA ILE A 186 -27.52 10.11 -17.43
C ILE A 186 -28.36 11.17 -18.11
N VAL A 187 -27.77 11.83 -19.10
CA VAL A 187 -28.40 12.90 -19.88
C VAL A 187 -28.49 12.45 -21.34
N PRO A 188 -29.68 12.03 -21.80
CA PRO A 188 -29.90 11.77 -23.22
C PRO A 188 -29.76 13.07 -24.03
N VAL A 189 -29.18 12.99 -25.21
CA VAL A 189 -29.01 14.13 -26.13
C VAL A 189 -29.74 13.90 -27.47
N PRO A 190 -30.22 14.95 -28.14
CA PRO A 190 -30.75 14.82 -29.50
C PRO A 190 -29.68 14.39 -30.51
N ALA A 191 -30.10 13.85 -31.66
CA ALA A 191 -29.19 13.38 -32.71
C ALA A 191 -28.36 14.49 -33.34
N ASP A 192 -28.88 15.72 -33.34
CA ASP A 192 -28.22 16.85 -33.98
C ASP A 192 -27.36 17.64 -32.99
N ASP A 193 -27.96 18.22 -31.95
CA ASP A 193 -27.28 19.06 -30.97
C ASP A 193 -28.05 19.07 -29.64
N PHE A 194 -27.42 19.56 -28.57
CA PHE A 194 -28.11 19.83 -27.31
C PHE A 194 -29.34 20.71 -27.51
N THR A 195 -30.39 20.43 -26.73
CA THR A 195 -31.55 21.32 -26.65
C THR A 195 -31.14 22.70 -26.14
N LYS A 196 -31.97 23.73 -26.38
CA LYS A 196 -31.71 25.09 -25.89
C LYS A 196 -31.50 25.13 -24.37
N SER A 197 -32.25 24.33 -23.61
CA SER A 197 -32.15 24.24 -22.15
C SER A 197 -30.87 23.52 -21.71
N GLN A 198 -30.49 22.42 -22.39
CA GLN A 198 -29.24 21.71 -22.13
C GLN A 198 -28.03 22.63 -22.36
N LYS A 199 -27.97 23.35 -23.50
CA LYS A 199 -26.91 24.32 -23.78
C LYS A 199 -26.82 25.42 -22.72
N ALA A 200 -27.96 25.99 -22.34
CA ALA A 200 -28.01 27.05 -21.34
C ALA A 200 -27.54 26.57 -19.95
N TYR A 201 -27.78 25.29 -19.63
CA TYR A 201 -27.37 24.70 -18.36
C TYR A 201 -25.89 24.31 -18.35
N PHE A 202 -25.44 23.55 -19.35
CA PHE A 202 -24.05 23.05 -19.39
C PHE A 202 -23.02 24.14 -19.67
N SER A 203 -23.37 25.25 -20.32
CA SER A 203 -22.47 26.40 -20.47
C SER A 203 -22.09 27.08 -19.14
N LYS A 204 -22.88 26.87 -18.08
CA LYS A 204 -22.67 27.46 -16.74
C LYS A 204 -22.33 26.43 -15.68
N ALA A 205 -22.57 25.15 -15.95
CA ALA A 205 -22.38 24.09 -14.98
C ALA A 205 -20.89 23.80 -14.78
N LYS A 206 -20.47 23.66 -13.52
CA LYS A 206 -19.18 23.04 -13.21
C LYS A 206 -19.37 21.53 -13.23
N LEU A 207 -18.76 20.88 -14.22
CA LEU A 207 -18.81 19.44 -14.38
C LEU A 207 -17.56 18.81 -13.75
N GLY A 208 -17.74 17.66 -13.10
CA GLY A 208 -16.62 16.77 -12.77
C GLY A 208 -16.12 16.09 -14.05
N ARG A 209 -16.42 14.80 -14.20
CA ARG A 209 -16.12 14.04 -15.42
C ARG A 209 -17.22 14.18 -16.48
N VAL A 210 -16.84 14.06 -17.74
CA VAL A 210 -17.80 13.99 -18.86
C VAL A 210 -17.56 12.72 -19.62
N ILE A 211 -18.53 11.81 -19.62
CA ILE A 211 -18.43 10.51 -20.30
C ILE A 211 -19.48 10.45 -21.39
N ILE A 212 -19.06 10.21 -22.63
CA ILE A 212 -19.94 10.17 -23.80
C ILE A 212 -20.03 8.72 -24.27
N VAL A 213 -21.18 8.09 -24.11
CA VAL A 213 -21.43 6.70 -24.50
C VAL A 213 -22.29 6.70 -25.76
N GLY A 214 -21.69 6.39 -26.91
CA GLY A 214 -22.38 6.41 -28.20
C GLY A 214 -21.39 6.60 -29.34
N SER A 215 -21.78 6.22 -30.55
CA SER A 215 -20.92 6.41 -31.73
C SER A 215 -20.81 7.90 -32.11
N LYS A 216 -19.85 8.23 -32.97
CA LYS A 216 -19.73 9.59 -33.53
C LYS A 216 -20.92 9.98 -34.43
N ALA A 217 -21.64 9.00 -34.96
CA ALA A 217 -22.88 9.21 -35.69
C ALA A 217 -24.04 9.52 -34.74
N ASP A 218 -24.08 8.86 -33.57
CA ASP A 218 -25.18 9.03 -32.61
C ASP A 218 -25.05 10.30 -31.77
N ILE A 219 -23.81 10.71 -31.48
CA ILE A 219 -23.47 11.94 -30.75
C ILE A 219 -22.43 12.70 -31.59
N PRO A 220 -22.88 13.66 -32.42
CA PRO A 220 -22.02 14.37 -33.37
C PRO A 220 -21.02 15.34 -32.73
N GLN A 221 -20.07 15.81 -33.55
CA GLN A 221 -18.92 16.60 -33.11
C GLN A 221 -19.30 17.95 -32.48
N ASN A 222 -20.41 18.56 -32.86
CA ASN A 222 -20.93 19.78 -32.24
C ASN A 222 -21.36 19.60 -30.77
N ILE A 223 -21.71 18.38 -30.35
CA ILE A 223 -21.91 18.04 -28.94
C ILE A 223 -20.56 17.73 -28.28
N ARG A 224 -19.75 16.87 -28.91
CA ARG A 224 -18.45 16.42 -28.34
C ARG A 224 -17.46 17.57 -28.15
N SER A 225 -17.40 18.52 -29.07
CA SER A 225 -16.47 19.65 -29.03
C SER A 225 -16.76 20.64 -27.90
N GLN A 226 -17.94 20.56 -27.26
CA GLN A 226 -18.25 21.36 -26.07
C GLN A 226 -17.45 20.91 -24.83
N PHE A 227 -16.84 19.72 -24.87
CA PHE A 227 -16.10 19.14 -23.75
C PHE A 227 -14.75 18.59 -24.24
N THR A 228 -13.70 19.41 -24.17
CA THR A 228 -12.35 19.06 -24.65
C THR A 228 -11.67 17.94 -23.86
N GLY A 229 -12.18 17.58 -22.68
CA GLY A 229 -11.71 16.47 -21.84
C GLY A 229 -12.70 15.31 -21.72
N ALA A 230 -13.69 15.20 -22.62
CA ALA A 230 -14.67 14.12 -22.54
C ALA A 230 -14.05 12.74 -22.81
N GLU A 231 -14.42 11.77 -21.99
CA GLU A 231 -14.07 10.37 -22.11
C GLU A 231 -15.09 9.68 -23.02
N ASN A 232 -14.66 9.17 -24.17
CA ASN A 232 -15.56 8.64 -25.18
C ASN A 232 -15.60 7.11 -25.12
N ILE A 233 -16.79 6.54 -24.89
CA ILE A 233 -17.05 5.11 -24.97
C ILE A 233 -17.77 4.81 -26.27
N GLU A 234 -16.99 4.39 -27.25
CA GLU A 234 -17.46 4.08 -28.61
C GLU A 234 -17.62 2.57 -28.81
N GLY A 235 -18.34 2.20 -29.87
CA GLY A 235 -18.58 0.81 -30.25
C GLY A 235 -19.61 0.75 -31.37
N VAL A 236 -19.61 -0.34 -32.14
CA VAL A 236 -20.48 -0.49 -33.31
C VAL A 236 -21.96 -0.65 -32.94
N ASP A 237 -22.26 -1.14 -31.73
CA ASP A 237 -23.61 -1.26 -31.18
C ASP A 237 -23.60 -1.10 -29.65
N ALA A 238 -24.79 -1.12 -29.04
CA ALA A 238 -24.97 -0.93 -27.61
C ALA A 238 -24.37 -2.06 -26.75
N TYR A 239 -24.24 -3.27 -27.28
CA TYR A 239 -23.68 -4.43 -26.58
C TYR A 239 -22.15 -4.35 -26.51
N VAL A 240 -21.51 -3.97 -27.61
CA VAL A 240 -20.08 -3.65 -27.65
C VAL A 240 -19.76 -2.48 -26.72
N ARG A 241 -20.62 -1.44 -26.70
CA ARG A 241 -20.46 -0.31 -25.78
C ARG A 241 -20.68 -0.69 -24.32
N ASN A 242 -21.60 -1.62 -24.02
CA ASN A 242 -21.74 -2.19 -22.67
C ASN A 242 -20.43 -2.87 -22.22
N SER A 243 -19.86 -3.76 -23.04
CA SER A 243 -18.57 -4.39 -22.73
C SER A 243 -17.43 -3.37 -22.59
N ALA A 244 -17.41 -2.32 -23.43
CA ALA A 244 -16.41 -1.25 -23.36
C ALA A 244 -16.55 -0.42 -22.07
N LEU A 245 -17.77 -0.10 -21.65
CA LEU A 245 -18.06 0.56 -20.37
C LEU A 245 -17.59 -0.30 -19.18
N LEU A 246 -17.94 -1.58 -19.17
CA LEU A 246 -17.52 -2.50 -18.11
C LEU A 246 -15.99 -2.65 -18.07
N LYS A 247 -15.31 -2.60 -19.22
CA LYS A 247 -13.85 -2.60 -19.30
C LYS A 247 -13.25 -1.29 -18.77
N TYR A 248 -13.88 -0.16 -19.09
CA TYR A 248 -13.41 1.16 -18.68
C TYR A 248 -13.46 1.35 -17.15
N PHE A 249 -14.49 0.81 -16.50
CA PHE A 249 -14.68 0.87 -15.05
C PHE A 249 -14.19 -0.39 -14.31
N GLU A 250 -13.38 -1.22 -14.94
CA GLU A 250 -13.04 -2.57 -14.43
C GLU A 250 -12.40 -2.56 -13.04
N VAL A 251 -11.66 -1.52 -12.67
CA VAL A 251 -11.01 -1.38 -11.36
C VAL A 251 -12.03 -1.29 -10.21
N ASN A 252 -13.20 -0.70 -10.47
CA ASN A 252 -14.24 -0.53 -9.46
C ASN A 252 -15.29 -1.65 -9.51
N ILE A 253 -15.39 -2.36 -10.64
CA ILE A 253 -16.43 -3.36 -10.87
C ILE A 253 -16.08 -4.66 -10.16
N ARG A 254 -17.01 -5.15 -9.34
CA ARG A 254 -16.90 -6.46 -8.69
C ARG A 254 -17.49 -7.54 -9.58
N THR A 255 -16.61 -8.29 -10.26
CA THR A 255 -17.03 -9.28 -11.26
C THR A 255 -17.46 -10.62 -10.67
N GLU A 256 -17.36 -10.83 -9.35
CA GLU A 256 -17.75 -12.12 -8.74
C GLU A 256 -19.22 -12.46 -8.98
N LYS A 257 -20.06 -11.42 -9.11
CA LYS A 257 -21.47 -11.54 -9.48
C LYS A 257 -21.75 -10.67 -10.69
N ALA A 258 -22.26 -11.27 -11.76
CA ALA A 258 -22.71 -10.54 -12.94
C ALA A 258 -24.22 -10.60 -13.09
N PHE A 259 -24.86 -9.45 -13.31
CA PHE A 259 -26.26 -9.37 -13.68
C PHE A 259 -26.40 -9.51 -15.19
N LEU A 260 -27.41 -10.25 -15.63
CA LEU A 260 -27.67 -10.53 -17.03
C LEU A 260 -29.09 -10.08 -17.38
N ALA A 261 -29.21 -9.16 -18.33
CA ALA A 261 -30.50 -8.64 -18.79
C ALA A 261 -30.52 -8.51 -20.33
N THR A 262 -31.71 -8.42 -20.92
CA THR A 262 -31.83 -8.15 -22.36
C THR A 262 -31.66 -6.66 -22.63
N GLY A 263 -30.97 -6.31 -23.71
CA GLY A 263 -30.92 -4.95 -24.25
C GLY A 263 -32.00 -4.66 -25.31
N GLN A 264 -32.85 -5.63 -25.66
CA GLN A 264 -33.96 -5.45 -26.62
C GLN A 264 -35.22 -4.85 -25.97
N THR A 265 -35.33 -4.94 -24.65
CA THR A 265 -36.34 -4.26 -23.84
C THR A 265 -35.63 -3.53 -22.69
N TYR A 266 -36.31 -2.58 -22.06
CA TYR A 266 -35.72 -1.73 -21.01
C TYR A 266 -36.15 -2.00 -19.56
N PRO A 267 -37.37 -2.49 -19.26
CA PRO A 267 -37.87 -2.46 -17.88
C PRO A 267 -37.03 -3.29 -16.89
N ASP A 268 -36.66 -4.52 -17.27
CA ASP A 268 -35.93 -5.44 -16.40
C ASP A 268 -34.49 -4.95 -16.16
N ALA A 269 -33.81 -4.49 -17.23
CA ALA A 269 -32.46 -3.92 -17.15
C ALA A 269 -32.40 -2.58 -16.40
N LEU A 270 -33.48 -1.80 -16.42
CA LEU A 270 -33.55 -0.55 -15.65
C LEU A 270 -33.68 -0.83 -14.16
N ALA A 271 -34.60 -1.71 -13.76
CA ALA A 271 -34.72 -2.12 -12.37
C ALA A 271 -33.43 -2.80 -11.87
N ALA A 272 -32.77 -3.58 -12.73
CA ALA A 272 -31.45 -4.16 -12.48
C ALA A 272 -30.42 -3.15 -12.00
N ALA A 273 -30.37 -1.98 -12.64
CA ALA A 273 -29.34 -0.99 -12.41
C ALA A 273 -29.35 -0.49 -10.96
N ALA A 274 -30.54 -0.40 -10.34
CA ALA A 274 -30.68 -0.02 -8.94
C ALA A 274 -30.15 -1.10 -7.97
N LEU A 275 -30.25 -2.38 -8.33
CA LEU A 275 -29.74 -3.48 -7.53
C LEU A 275 -28.23 -3.68 -7.75
N ALA A 276 -27.78 -3.70 -9.00
CA ALA A 276 -26.39 -3.97 -9.36
C ALA A 276 -25.40 -2.94 -8.79
N GLN A 277 -25.85 -1.69 -8.58
CA GLN A 277 -25.01 -0.63 -8.03
C GLN A 277 -24.60 -0.84 -6.56
N GLN A 278 -25.40 -1.56 -5.76
CA GLN A 278 -25.15 -1.74 -4.31
C GLN A 278 -23.77 -2.35 -4.01
N ASP A 279 -23.28 -3.21 -4.91
CA ASP A 279 -21.97 -3.86 -4.82
C ASP A 279 -21.07 -3.55 -6.02
N TYR A 280 -21.36 -2.51 -6.81
CA TYR A 280 -20.66 -2.20 -8.06
C TYR A 280 -20.56 -3.40 -9.02
N ASN A 281 -21.60 -4.24 -9.08
CA ASN A 281 -21.63 -5.40 -9.95
C ASN A 281 -21.94 -5.01 -11.41
N PRO A 282 -21.37 -5.70 -12.40
CA PRO A 282 -21.66 -5.45 -13.80
C PRO A 282 -23.07 -5.91 -14.18
N VAL A 283 -23.77 -5.11 -14.99
CA VAL A 283 -24.92 -5.60 -15.79
C VAL A 283 -24.45 -5.80 -17.22
N VAL A 284 -24.48 -7.05 -17.67
CA VAL A 284 -24.17 -7.42 -19.05
C VAL A 284 -25.46 -7.54 -19.86
N LEU A 285 -25.51 -6.86 -20.99
CA LEU A 285 -26.68 -6.86 -21.87
C LEU A 285 -26.56 -7.92 -22.97
N LEU A 286 -27.61 -8.74 -23.13
CA LEU A 286 -27.78 -9.66 -24.26
C LEU A 286 -28.67 -9.07 -25.35
N LYS A 287 -28.41 -9.45 -26.60
CA LYS A 287 -29.32 -9.16 -27.72
C LYS A 287 -30.45 -10.17 -27.74
N GLY A 288 -31.45 -9.96 -26.87
CA GLY A 288 -32.50 -10.96 -26.64
C GLY A 288 -31.91 -12.17 -25.92
N ASN A 289 -31.90 -13.33 -26.57
CA ASN A 289 -31.30 -14.56 -26.07
C ASN A 289 -29.92 -14.87 -26.71
N GLU A 290 -29.40 -13.97 -27.56
CA GLU A 290 -28.14 -14.15 -28.31
C GLU A 290 -26.92 -13.78 -27.45
N ILE A 291 -25.93 -14.69 -27.40
CA ILE A 291 -24.58 -14.41 -26.88
C ILE A 291 -23.77 -13.81 -28.02
N THR A 292 -23.62 -12.48 -28.03
CA THR A 292 -22.79 -11.79 -29.01
C THR A 292 -21.30 -12.06 -28.76
N SER A 293 -20.44 -11.75 -29.73
CA SER A 293 -18.98 -11.88 -29.57
C SER A 293 -18.43 -11.02 -28.43
N ALA A 294 -19.00 -9.84 -28.21
CA ALA A 294 -18.63 -8.95 -27.10
C ALA A 294 -18.93 -9.58 -25.74
N VAL A 295 -20.13 -10.18 -25.59
CA VAL A 295 -20.53 -10.89 -24.38
C VAL A 295 -19.67 -12.14 -24.18
N GLN A 296 -19.44 -12.93 -25.23
CA GLN A 296 -18.58 -14.11 -25.17
C GLN A 296 -17.17 -13.74 -24.71
N SER A 297 -16.59 -12.67 -25.27
CA SER A 297 -15.27 -12.16 -24.89
C SER A 297 -15.23 -11.73 -23.43
N TYR A 298 -16.24 -10.97 -22.98
CA TYR A 298 -16.36 -10.55 -21.58
C TYR A 298 -16.38 -11.75 -20.62
N PHE A 299 -17.32 -12.69 -20.80
CA PHE A 299 -17.41 -13.87 -19.93
C PHE A 299 -16.17 -14.77 -20.02
N SER A 300 -15.49 -14.84 -21.17
CA SER A 300 -14.29 -15.65 -21.32
C SER A 300 -13.05 -15.11 -20.61
N THR A 301 -13.06 -13.85 -20.19
CA THR A 301 -11.89 -13.18 -19.59
C THR A 301 -12.09 -12.80 -18.13
N LYS A 302 -13.32 -12.93 -17.60
CA LYS A 302 -13.67 -12.56 -16.23
C LYS A 302 -13.99 -13.78 -15.38
N VAL A 303 -13.44 -13.81 -14.16
CA VAL A 303 -13.88 -14.75 -13.14
C VAL A 303 -15.21 -14.23 -12.58
N ILE A 304 -16.27 -15.01 -12.80
CA ILE A 304 -17.63 -14.71 -12.37
C ILE A 304 -18.14 -15.97 -11.66
N ASN A 305 -18.48 -15.85 -10.38
CA ASN A 305 -18.89 -16.95 -9.52
C ASN A 305 -20.42 -17.09 -9.46
N GLN A 306 -21.14 -16.01 -9.75
CA GLN A 306 -22.59 -15.96 -9.78
C GLN A 306 -23.11 -15.17 -10.99
N ILE A 307 -24.08 -15.75 -11.71
CA ILE A 307 -24.86 -15.05 -12.73
C ILE A 307 -26.29 -14.86 -12.19
N MET A 308 -26.71 -13.60 -12.08
CA MET A 308 -28.06 -13.21 -11.71
C MET A 308 -28.84 -12.76 -12.95
N VAL A 309 -29.77 -13.59 -13.39
CA VAL A 309 -30.56 -13.33 -14.60
C VAL A 309 -31.79 -12.51 -14.25
N LEU A 310 -32.05 -11.47 -15.02
CA LEU A 310 -33.19 -10.57 -14.81
C LEU A 310 -34.14 -10.66 -15.99
N GLY A 311 -35.40 -10.96 -15.67
CA GLY A 311 -36.45 -11.21 -16.66
C GLY A 311 -36.71 -12.70 -16.90
N GLY A 312 -37.80 -12.99 -17.60
CA GLY A 312 -38.34 -14.35 -17.75
C GLY A 312 -37.52 -15.28 -18.66
N GLU A 313 -37.73 -16.58 -18.49
CA GLU A 313 -37.11 -17.67 -19.25
C GLU A 313 -37.32 -17.54 -20.78
N ARG A 314 -38.44 -16.95 -21.21
CA ARG A 314 -38.77 -16.75 -22.63
C ARG A 314 -37.88 -15.70 -23.30
N ILE A 315 -37.26 -14.80 -22.54
CA ILE A 315 -36.40 -13.73 -23.05
C ILE A 315 -34.94 -14.16 -23.01
N ILE A 316 -34.48 -14.68 -21.87
CA ILE A 316 -33.16 -15.26 -21.68
C ILE A 316 -33.34 -16.67 -21.16
N SER A 317 -33.06 -17.67 -22.00
CA SER A 317 -33.21 -19.08 -21.67
C SER A 317 -32.13 -19.57 -20.72
N SER A 318 -32.45 -20.52 -19.86
CA SER A 318 -31.52 -21.21 -18.96
C SER A 318 -30.39 -21.87 -19.74
N THR A 319 -30.64 -22.37 -20.96
CA THR A 319 -29.59 -22.90 -21.86
C THR A 319 -28.54 -21.84 -22.21
N THR A 320 -28.97 -20.61 -22.52
CA THR A 320 -28.04 -19.49 -22.76
C THR A 320 -27.25 -19.14 -21.51
N VAL A 321 -27.89 -19.14 -20.35
CA VAL A 321 -27.24 -18.85 -19.06
C VAL A 321 -26.21 -19.92 -18.72
N THR A 322 -26.52 -21.20 -18.90
CA THR A 322 -25.55 -22.30 -18.73
C THR A 322 -24.38 -22.18 -19.69
N ARG A 323 -24.62 -21.80 -20.95
CA ARG A 323 -23.52 -21.56 -21.91
C ARG A 323 -22.60 -20.43 -21.44
N LEU A 324 -23.15 -19.34 -20.88
CA LEU A 324 -22.36 -18.25 -20.33
C LEU A 324 -21.59 -18.67 -19.07
N ALA A 325 -22.23 -19.40 -18.15
CA ALA A 325 -21.59 -19.96 -16.97
C ALA A 325 -20.39 -20.85 -17.33
N ASN A 326 -20.52 -21.66 -18.38
CA ASN A 326 -19.42 -22.51 -18.87
C ASN A 326 -18.30 -21.74 -19.60
N LEU A 327 -18.51 -20.47 -19.95
CA LEU A 327 -17.48 -19.61 -20.54
C LEU A 327 -16.59 -18.96 -19.48
N THR A 328 -17.00 -18.87 -18.22
CA THR A 328 -16.23 -18.17 -17.20
C THR A 328 -15.01 -18.99 -16.79
N PRO A 329 -13.79 -18.45 -16.89
CA PRO A 329 -12.62 -19.15 -16.39
C PRO A 329 -12.67 -19.30 -14.86
N THR A 330 -12.00 -20.33 -14.37
CA THR A 330 -11.77 -20.59 -12.94
C THR A 330 -10.39 -20.11 -12.54
N ILE A 331 -10.19 -19.77 -11.26
CA ILE A 331 -8.88 -19.39 -10.74
C ILE A 331 -8.03 -20.65 -10.58
N THR A 332 -6.81 -20.63 -11.11
CA THR A 332 -5.86 -21.75 -10.98
C THR A 332 -4.73 -21.44 -10.02
N GLU A 333 -4.31 -20.18 -9.94
CA GLU A 333 -3.17 -19.77 -9.13
C GLU A 333 -3.29 -18.29 -8.76
N VAL A 334 -2.92 -17.98 -7.52
CA VAL A 334 -2.76 -16.63 -6.99
C VAL A 334 -1.35 -16.53 -6.45
N GLU A 335 -0.57 -15.56 -6.93
CA GLU A 335 0.82 -15.38 -6.51
C GLU A 335 0.91 -14.63 -5.18
N ASP A 336 1.89 -15.00 -4.35
CA ASP A 336 2.26 -14.27 -3.14
C ASP A 336 2.75 -12.85 -3.47
N ILE A 337 2.62 -11.93 -2.51
CA ILE A 337 3.03 -10.53 -2.64
C ILE A 337 4.18 -10.22 -1.69
N ASP A 338 5.26 -9.63 -2.20
CA ASP A 338 6.37 -9.12 -1.38
C ASP A 338 6.45 -7.59 -1.51
N VAL A 339 6.39 -6.87 -0.38
CA VAL A 339 6.43 -5.41 -0.34
C VAL A 339 7.44 -4.92 0.70
N LYS A 340 8.12 -3.82 0.39
CA LYS A 340 9.04 -3.13 1.31
C LYS A 340 8.60 -1.70 1.55
N VAL A 341 8.63 -1.27 2.81
CA VAL A 341 8.32 0.09 3.25
C VAL A 341 9.29 0.51 4.35
N LEU A 342 9.50 1.81 4.54
CA LEU A 342 10.27 2.32 5.68
C LEU A 342 9.43 2.30 6.96
N GLU A 343 10.09 2.24 8.11
CA GLU A 343 9.44 2.39 9.41
C GLU A 343 8.63 3.70 9.48
N ASN A 344 7.39 3.62 9.97
CA ASN A 344 6.36 4.66 9.99
C ASN A 344 5.83 5.11 8.61
N GLN A 345 6.21 4.46 7.51
CA GLN A 345 5.59 4.71 6.20
C GLN A 345 4.23 4.00 6.12
N SER A 346 3.17 4.74 5.79
CA SER A 346 1.83 4.16 5.64
C SER A 346 1.77 3.13 4.51
N TYR A 347 1.10 2.00 4.75
CA TYR A 347 0.81 0.99 3.73
C TYR A 347 -0.63 0.51 3.85
N ALA A 348 -1.32 0.37 2.71
CA ALA A 348 -2.66 -0.17 2.64
C ALA A 348 -2.65 -1.50 1.89
N LEU A 349 -3.29 -2.51 2.45
CA LEU A 349 -3.45 -3.81 1.79
C LEU A 349 -4.24 -3.65 0.49
N PRO A 350 -3.87 -4.35 -0.60
CA PRO A 350 -4.56 -4.22 -1.87
C PRO A 350 -5.95 -4.85 -1.79
N VAL A 351 -6.95 -4.23 -2.41
CA VAL A 351 -8.35 -4.71 -2.42
C VAL A 351 -8.61 -5.74 -3.53
N SER A 352 -7.75 -5.80 -4.54
CA SER A 352 -7.79 -6.78 -5.62
C SER A 352 -6.37 -7.20 -6.02
N ILE A 353 -6.23 -8.42 -6.54
CA ILE A 353 -4.96 -8.98 -7.00
C ILE A 353 -5.12 -9.60 -8.39
N ALA A 354 -4.01 -9.77 -9.10
CA ALA A 354 -3.99 -10.52 -10.36
C ALA A 354 -3.93 -12.02 -10.07
N ALA A 355 -4.84 -12.79 -10.64
CA ALA A 355 -4.86 -14.25 -10.55
C ALA A 355 -4.73 -14.89 -11.94
N LYS A 356 -3.98 -15.99 -12.04
CA LYS A 356 -3.95 -16.82 -13.25
C LYS A 356 -5.20 -17.68 -13.30
N THR A 357 -5.73 -17.86 -14.50
CA THR A 357 -6.98 -18.56 -14.71
C THR A 357 -6.82 -19.79 -15.60
N SER A 358 -7.83 -20.67 -15.62
CA SER A 358 -7.86 -21.88 -16.44
C SER A 358 -7.84 -21.65 -17.95
N LYS A 359 -7.97 -20.38 -18.40
CA LYS A 359 -7.81 -19.97 -19.79
C LYS A 359 -6.44 -19.34 -20.10
N GLY A 360 -5.52 -19.34 -19.15
CA GLY A 360 -4.15 -18.85 -19.30
C GLY A 360 -4.02 -17.32 -19.26
N ASN A 361 -5.12 -16.57 -19.13
CA ASN A 361 -5.08 -15.13 -18.92
C ASN A 361 -5.01 -14.78 -17.43
N LEU A 362 -4.50 -13.58 -17.14
CA LEU A 362 -4.64 -12.94 -15.83
C LEU A 362 -6.02 -12.28 -15.70
N ALA A 363 -6.62 -12.39 -14.53
CA ALA A 363 -7.85 -11.70 -14.16
C ALA A 363 -7.66 -10.96 -12.83
N GLN A 364 -8.21 -9.76 -12.71
CA GLN A 364 -8.29 -9.07 -11.43
C GLN A 364 -9.41 -9.70 -10.60
N VAL A 365 -9.09 -10.08 -9.37
CA VAL A 365 -10.02 -10.72 -8.44
C VAL A 365 -9.91 -10.06 -7.06
N PRO A 366 -11.02 -9.83 -6.35
CA PRO A 366 -10.97 -9.28 -5.00
C PRO A 366 -10.28 -10.24 -4.02
N VAL A 367 -9.60 -9.66 -3.04
CA VAL A 367 -8.94 -10.40 -1.97
C VAL A 367 -9.48 -9.93 -0.63
N THR A 368 -9.77 -10.88 0.27
CA THR A 368 -10.10 -10.60 1.66
C THR A 368 -8.91 -10.98 2.53
N TRP A 369 -8.39 -10.02 3.29
CA TRP A 369 -7.27 -10.23 4.19
C TRP A 369 -7.75 -10.63 5.59
N ASN A 370 -6.96 -11.45 6.28
CA ASN A 370 -7.23 -11.87 7.65
C ASN A 370 -7.19 -10.72 8.69
N LEU A 371 -6.53 -9.62 8.35
CA LEU A 371 -6.44 -8.40 9.15
C LEU A 371 -6.58 -7.18 8.24
N THR A 372 -7.21 -6.12 8.74
CA THR A 372 -7.34 -4.84 8.03
C THR A 372 -6.26 -3.84 8.41
N ASP A 373 -5.69 -3.99 9.62
CA ASP A 373 -4.75 -3.03 10.18
C ASP A 373 -3.31 -3.46 9.89
N VAL A 374 -2.58 -2.57 9.23
CA VAL A 374 -1.15 -2.70 8.99
C VAL A 374 -0.42 -1.68 9.86
N SER A 375 0.46 -2.17 10.75
CA SER A 375 1.40 -1.31 11.48
C SER A 375 2.77 -1.41 10.82
N THR A 376 3.38 -0.26 10.59
CA THR A 376 4.77 -0.13 10.09
C THR A 376 5.66 0.54 11.13
N ASP A 377 5.24 0.58 12.39
CA ASP A 377 5.92 1.34 13.46
C ASP A 377 7.20 0.67 13.97
N LYS A 378 7.42 -0.59 13.60
CA LYS A 378 8.61 -1.36 13.96
C LYS A 378 9.18 -2.06 12.73
N ALA A 379 10.50 -2.01 12.60
CA ALA A 379 11.21 -2.80 11.62
C ALA A 379 10.96 -4.31 11.79
N GLY A 380 10.85 -5.04 10.68
CA GLY A 380 10.60 -6.47 10.65
C GLY A 380 9.80 -6.91 9.42
N THR A 381 9.59 -8.22 9.27
CA THR A 381 8.74 -8.76 8.21
C THR A 381 7.43 -9.28 8.80
N TYR A 382 6.32 -8.75 8.31
CA TYR A 382 4.96 -9.09 8.72
C TYR A 382 4.28 -9.91 7.63
N TYR A 383 3.49 -10.91 8.01
CA TYR A 383 2.80 -11.79 7.08
C TYR A 383 1.28 -11.65 7.21
N TYR A 384 0.63 -11.44 6.09
CA TYR A 384 -0.83 -11.37 5.98
C TYR A 384 -1.30 -12.50 5.09
N SER A 385 -2.43 -13.12 5.45
CA SER A 385 -3.03 -14.20 4.68
C SER A 385 -4.29 -13.68 3.99
N GLY A 386 -4.36 -13.87 2.68
CA GLY A 386 -5.47 -13.48 1.84
C GLY A 386 -6.25 -14.70 1.34
N THR A 387 -7.57 -14.57 1.29
CA THR A 387 -8.47 -15.53 0.63
C THR A 387 -9.11 -14.88 -0.59
N VAL A 388 -9.28 -15.67 -1.66
CA VAL A 388 -9.91 -15.24 -2.91
C VAL A 388 -11.07 -16.16 -3.21
N ASN A 389 -12.26 -15.60 -3.47
CA ASN A 389 -13.45 -16.40 -3.73
C ASN A 389 -13.32 -17.19 -5.04
N GLY A 390 -13.55 -18.50 -5.01
CA GLY A 390 -13.36 -19.41 -6.16
C GLY A 390 -11.92 -19.94 -6.29
N TYR A 391 -11.06 -19.71 -5.31
CA TYR A 391 -9.74 -20.32 -5.17
C TYR A 391 -9.63 -21.01 -3.81
N ASP A 392 -9.37 -22.32 -3.81
CA ASP A 392 -9.31 -23.12 -2.58
C ASP A 392 -8.02 -22.88 -1.76
N GLY A 393 -7.03 -22.21 -2.35
CA GLY A 393 -5.78 -21.87 -1.67
C GLY A 393 -5.85 -20.55 -0.89
N THR A 394 -4.86 -20.37 -0.02
CA THR A 394 -4.58 -19.08 0.62
C THR A 394 -3.33 -18.47 -0.01
N MET A 395 -3.32 -17.16 -0.18
CA MET A 395 -2.13 -16.43 -0.61
C MET A 395 -1.54 -15.64 0.55
N ARG A 396 -0.25 -15.31 0.47
CA ARG A 396 0.47 -14.58 1.51
C ARG A 396 1.01 -13.26 0.97
N LEU A 397 0.90 -12.23 1.80
CA LEU A 397 1.61 -10.96 1.62
C LEU A 397 2.67 -10.82 2.69
N ALA A 398 3.93 -10.65 2.29
CA ALA A 398 5.06 -10.34 3.16
C ALA A 398 5.38 -8.84 3.07
N LEU A 399 5.11 -8.12 4.15
CA LEU A 399 5.44 -6.70 4.30
C LEU A 399 6.72 -6.57 5.12
N THR A 400 7.81 -6.16 4.48
CA THR A 400 9.09 -5.87 5.14
C THR A 400 9.17 -4.39 5.47
N VAL A 401 9.16 -4.06 6.75
CA VAL A 401 9.40 -2.73 7.29
C VAL A 401 10.90 -2.58 7.54
N GLU A 402 11.53 -1.69 6.78
CA GLU A 402 12.96 -1.41 6.88
C GLU A 402 13.24 -0.41 8.03
N PRO A 403 14.29 -0.62 8.83
CA PRO A 403 14.63 0.26 9.95
C PRO A 403 14.82 1.72 9.53
N GLY A 404 14.16 2.63 10.23
CA GLY A 404 14.32 4.07 10.04
C GLY A 404 15.65 4.59 10.58
N ILE A 405 16.08 5.77 10.11
CA ILE A 405 17.28 6.45 10.63
C ILE A 405 16.95 7.13 11.96
N THR A 406 17.67 6.79 13.02
CA THR A 406 17.50 7.33 14.38
C THR A 406 18.64 8.25 14.80
N GLY A 407 19.81 8.13 14.17
CA GLY A 407 20.98 8.96 14.46
C GLY A 407 21.84 9.22 13.23
N VAL A 408 22.50 10.37 13.23
CA VAL A 408 23.49 10.76 12.21
C VAL A 408 24.72 11.30 12.92
N ASP A 409 25.89 10.74 12.60
CA ASP A 409 27.15 11.19 13.20
C ASP A 409 27.46 12.66 12.86
N THR A 410 28.27 13.28 13.70
CA THR A 410 28.84 14.61 13.48
C THR A 410 30.35 14.54 13.43
N PHE A 411 30.99 15.48 12.77
CA PHE A 411 32.43 15.53 12.59
C PHE A 411 33.06 16.64 13.44
N GLN A 412 34.28 16.39 13.91
CA GLN A 412 35.15 17.39 14.52
C GLN A 412 36.49 17.35 13.80
N ALA A 413 37.06 18.50 13.51
CA ALA A 413 38.39 18.59 12.90
C ALA A 413 39.12 19.84 13.37
N GLU A 414 40.44 19.83 13.28
CA GLU A 414 41.28 20.99 13.55
C GLU A 414 42.26 21.22 12.40
N VAL A 415 42.46 22.50 12.06
CA VAL A 415 43.47 22.97 11.10
C VAL A 415 44.16 24.21 11.64
N ILE A 416 45.37 24.49 11.15
CA ILE A 416 46.04 25.75 11.44
C ILE A 416 45.50 26.90 10.57
N GLN A 417 45.67 28.13 11.04
CA GLN A 417 45.36 29.34 10.29
C GLN A 417 46.05 29.34 8.92
N GLY A 418 45.29 29.57 7.85
CA GLY A 418 45.78 29.52 6.47
C GLY A 418 45.89 28.10 5.89
N GLY A 419 45.57 27.06 6.66
CA GLY A 419 45.47 25.68 6.18
C GLY A 419 44.20 25.42 5.38
N THR A 420 44.16 24.27 4.71
CA THR A 420 43.00 23.78 3.94
C THR A 420 42.38 22.57 4.59
N TYR A 421 41.06 22.43 4.48
CA TYR A 421 40.33 21.25 4.94
C TYR A 421 39.35 20.77 3.85
N THR A 422 39.31 19.45 3.66
CA THR A 422 38.36 18.79 2.76
C THR A 422 37.25 18.17 3.59
N LEU A 423 36.01 18.58 3.32
CA LEU A 423 34.82 18.06 4.00
C LEU A 423 34.62 16.57 3.69
N PRO A 424 34.21 15.73 4.66
CA PRO A 424 33.97 14.30 4.45
C PRO A 424 32.91 14.03 3.37
N GLU A 425 33.09 13.01 2.54
CA GLU A 425 32.10 12.64 1.51
C GLU A 425 30.94 11.82 2.07
N THR A 426 31.14 11.16 3.21
CA THR A 426 30.22 10.20 3.80
C THR A 426 30.08 10.40 5.31
N VAL A 427 28.91 10.04 5.85
CA VAL A 427 28.59 10.01 7.28
C VAL A 427 28.03 8.64 7.64
N ILE A 428 28.28 8.21 8.88
CA ILE A 428 27.65 7.02 9.40
C ILE A 428 26.29 7.41 10.02
N VAL A 429 25.26 6.70 9.60
CA VAL A 429 23.92 6.77 10.17
C VAL A 429 23.66 5.57 11.05
N THR A 430 22.94 5.78 12.14
CA THR A 430 22.42 4.74 13.03
C THR A 430 20.94 4.54 12.75
N LYS A 431 20.52 3.29 12.64
CA LYS A 431 19.12 2.91 12.43
C LYS A 431 18.43 2.47 13.72
N SER A 432 17.11 2.31 13.67
CA SER A 432 16.30 1.88 14.82
C SER A 432 16.61 0.48 15.35
N ASP A 433 17.25 -0.37 14.56
CA ASP A 433 17.78 -1.68 14.96
C ASP A 433 19.23 -1.62 15.48
N ASN A 434 19.75 -0.42 15.74
CA ASN A 434 21.15 -0.12 16.09
C ASN A 434 22.20 -0.47 15.02
N SER A 435 21.79 -0.98 13.86
CA SER A 435 22.71 -1.16 12.74
C SER A 435 23.21 0.21 12.25
N THR A 436 24.43 0.22 11.71
CA THR A 436 25.02 1.42 11.12
C THR A 436 25.23 1.26 9.62
N ARG A 437 25.19 2.37 8.89
CA ARG A 437 25.47 2.40 7.44
C ARG A 437 26.18 3.69 7.08
N GLU A 438 27.16 3.60 6.19
CA GLU A 438 27.79 4.76 5.58
C GLU A 438 26.93 5.30 4.45
N MET A 439 26.67 6.61 4.47
CA MET A 439 25.82 7.32 3.50
C MET A 439 26.48 8.61 3.04
N ALA A 440 26.29 8.97 1.77
CA ALA A 440 26.88 10.18 1.20
C ALA A 440 26.30 11.46 1.81
N ILE A 441 27.12 12.51 1.88
CA ILE A 441 26.74 13.84 2.39
C ILE A 441 26.79 14.85 1.25
N LYS A 442 25.77 15.70 1.19
CA LYS A 442 25.79 16.93 0.41
C LYS A 442 25.97 18.14 1.32
N TRP A 443 27.16 18.74 1.31
CA TRP A 443 27.46 19.94 2.09
C TRP A 443 26.80 21.21 1.52
N SER A 444 26.45 22.13 2.41
CA SER A 444 25.92 23.46 2.06
C SER A 444 26.98 24.40 1.43
N SER A 445 28.27 24.09 1.61
CA SER A 445 29.41 24.82 1.04
C SER A 445 30.20 23.95 0.07
N THR A 446 31.18 24.54 -0.61
CA THR A 446 32.15 23.77 -1.42
C THR A 446 32.90 22.75 -0.55
N PRO A 447 33.28 21.58 -1.10
CA PRO A 447 33.99 20.53 -0.35
C PRO A 447 35.34 20.98 0.21
N ASN A 448 35.99 21.93 -0.46
CA ASN A 448 37.26 22.51 -0.02
C ASN A 448 36.99 23.87 0.64
N VAL A 449 37.43 24.00 1.89
CA VAL A 449 37.33 25.24 2.65
C VAL A 449 38.69 25.97 2.60
N THR A 450 38.73 27.15 1.95
CA THR A 450 39.96 27.96 1.76
C THR A 450 39.98 29.27 2.56
N ILE A 451 38.94 29.59 3.35
CA ILE A 451 38.73 30.92 3.97
C ILE A 451 39.08 30.92 5.48
N LEU A 452 40.02 30.09 5.93
CA LEU A 452 40.33 29.92 7.36
C LEU A 452 41.51 30.79 7.82
N ASN A 453 41.48 32.07 7.43
CA ASN A 453 42.49 33.05 7.84
C ASN A 453 42.20 33.67 9.21
N LYS A 454 41.12 33.26 9.89
CA LYS A 454 40.75 33.73 11.21
C LYS A 454 40.63 32.56 12.17
N ILE A 455 41.23 32.71 13.34
CA ILE A 455 41.16 31.74 14.44
C ILE A 455 39.72 31.68 14.96
N GLY A 456 39.22 30.48 15.22
CA GLY A 456 37.87 30.26 15.72
C GLY A 456 37.32 28.89 15.35
N THR A 457 36.08 28.62 15.76
CA THR A 457 35.35 27.39 15.40
C THR A 457 34.30 27.72 14.35
N TYR A 458 34.28 26.93 13.29
CA TYR A 458 33.38 27.06 12.14
C TYR A 458 32.49 25.83 12.06
N THR A 459 31.20 26.00 11.78
CA THR A 459 30.26 24.88 11.61
C THR A 459 29.78 24.81 10.19
N PHE A 460 29.89 23.64 9.59
CA PHE A 460 29.37 23.31 8.27
C PHE A 460 28.22 22.34 8.45
N GLN A 461 27.11 22.56 7.74
CA GLN A 461 25.96 21.66 7.74
C GLN A 461 25.89 20.92 6.42
N GLY A 462 25.63 19.61 6.49
CA GLY A 462 25.41 18.73 5.35
C GLY A 462 24.09 17.98 5.46
N VAL A 463 23.53 17.57 4.32
CA VAL A 463 22.33 16.73 4.22
C VAL A 463 22.75 15.33 3.81
N VAL A 464 22.22 14.31 4.50
CA VAL A 464 22.47 12.90 4.16
C VAL A 464 21.67 12.54 2.92
N GLU A 465 22.35 12.13 1.86
CA GLU A 465 21.75 11.90 0.54
C GLU A 465 20.64 10.84 0.58
N GLY A 466 19.52 11.14 -0.08
CA GLY A 466 18.33 10.28 -0.08
C GLY A 466 17.47 10.38 1.18
N THR A 467 17.74 11.35 2.08
CA THR A 467 17.01 11.54 3.34
C THR A 467 16.79 13.02 3.65
N ASN A 468 15.97 13.32 4.66
CA ASN A 468 15.82 14.68 5.20
C ASN A 468 16.72 14.93 6.43
N GLN A 469 17.62 14.00 6.76
CA GLN A 469 18.48 14.11 7.94
C GLN A 469 19.71 14.98 7.66
N THR A 470 20.19 15.68 8.69
CA THR A 470 21.36 16.57 8.58
C THR A 470 22.50 16.11 9.49
N THR A 471 23.73 16.36 9.05
CA THR A 471 24.96 16.23 9.84
C THR A 471 25.66 17.58 9.95
N ASN A 472 26.52 17.73 10.95
CA ASN A 472 27.34 18.92 11.16
C ASN A 472 28.82 18.53 11.27
N LEU A 473 29.67 19.40 10.72
CA LEU A 473 31.11 19.38 10.95
C LEU A 473 31.52 20.65 11.70
N SER A 474 32.22 20.49 12.81
CA SER A 474 32.82 21.59 13.58
C SER A 474 34.33 21.60 13.32
N LEU A 475 34.79 22.64 12.63
CA LEU A 475 36.18 22.85 12.24
C LEU A 475 36.81 23.93 13.10
N LYS A 476 37.79 23.56 13.91
CA LYS A 476 38.57 24.49 14.72
C LYS A 476 39.78 24.98 13.93
N VAL A 477 39.95 26.30 13.88
CA VAL A 477 41.13 26.95 13.30
C VAL A 477 41.98 27.47 14.43
N SER A 478 43.19 26.95 14.53
CA SER A 478 44.14 27.25 15.60
C SER A 478 45.38 27.97 15.10
N VAL A 479 46.09 28.63 16.03
CA VAL A 479 47.45 29.09 15.77
C VAL A 479 48.39 27.91 15.73
N ASP A 480 49.35 27.94 14.81
CA ASP A 480 50.42 26.96 14.82
C ASP A 480 51.36 27.21 16.01
N LYS A 481 51.71 26.13 16.72
CA LYS A 481 52.55 26.19 17.92
C LYS A 481 53.32 24.88 18.08
N ALA A 482 54.49 24.98 18.69
CA ALA A 482 55.26 23.80 19.08
C ALA A 482 54.48 22.99 20.14
N ILE A 483 54.50 21.67 20.00
CA ILE A 483 53.88 20.74 20.93
C ILE A 483 54.91 20.37 22.00
N GLU A 484 54.47 20.40 23.26
CA GLU A 484 55.27 19.96 24.40
C GLU A 484 55.09 18.46 24.61
N PHE A 485 56.20 17.74 24.63
CA PHE A 485 56.25 16.33 24.99
C PHE A 485 57.04 16.17 26.29
N LYS A 486 56.47 15.46 27.26
CA LYS A 486 57.16 15.15 28.53
C LYS A 486 57.94 13.85 28.47
N ASP A 487 57.57 12.96 27.55
CA ASP A 487 58.23 11.68 27.33
C ASP A 487 59.09 11.76 26.07
N SER A 488 60.41 11.61 26.23
CA SER A 488 61.35 11.67 25.12
C SER A 488 61.19 10.52 24.12
N SER A 489 60.71 9.35 24.56
CA SER A 489 60.39 8.24 23.64
C SER A 489 59.17 8.57 22.80
N PHE A 490 58.14 9.18 23.39
CA PHE A 490 56.95 9.63 22.65
C PHE A 490 57.32 10.72 21.63
N GLU A 491 58.08 11.72 22.08
CA GLU A 491 58.59 12.78 21.20
C GLU A 491 59.39 12.20 20.03
N TRP A 492 60.28 11.25 20.32
CA TRP A 492 61.10 10.59 19.29
C TRP A 492 60.25 9.79 18.30
N ALA A 493 59.28 9.02 18.78
CA ALA A 493 58.39 8.23 17.93
C ALA A 493 57.59 9.12 16.96
N VAL A 494 57.07 10.25 17.44
CA VAL A 494 56.37 11.24 16.60
C VAL A 494 57.32 11.91 15.61
N LYS A 495 58.52 12.30 16.03
CA LYS A 495 59.53 12.87 15.12
C LYS A 495 59.92 11.89 14.03
N PHE A 496 60.09 10.62 14.40
CA PHE A 496 60.42 9.54 13.48
C PHE A 496 59.29 9.32 12.46
N SER A 497 58.03 9.30 12.88
CA SER A 497 56.88 9.18 11.96
C SER A 497 56.75 10.37 11.00
N LEU A 498 57.20 11.56 11.42
CA LEU A 498 57.32 12.76 10.59
C LEU A 498 58.60 12.83 9.73
N GLY A 499 59.49 11.82 9.81
CA GLY A 499 60.75 11.79 9.05
C GLY A 499 61.83 12.78 9.52
N LYS A 500 61.69 13.36 10.72
CA LYS A 500 62.65 14.31 11.28
C LYS A 500 63.93 13.59 11.73
N GLN A 501 65.08 14.18 11.40
CA GLN A 501 66.41 13.55 11.56
C GLN A 501 67.15 14.00 12.84
N SER A 502 66.60 14.94 13.63
CA SER A 502 67.26 15.48 14.82
C SER A 502 66.28 15.70 15.97
N SER A 503 66.70 15.32 17.19
CA SER A 503 65.94 15.53 18.42
C SER A 503 65.73 17.02 18.77
N ALA A 504 66.52 17.94 18.20
CA ALA A 504 66.38 19.38 18.46
C ALA A 504 65.29 20.06 17.60
N GLN A 505 64.79 19.40 16.54
CA GLN A 505 63.72 19.97 15.72
C GLN A 505 62.39 19.91 16.48
N PRO A 506 61.69 21.03 16.71
CA PRO A 506 60.37 21.01 17.32
C PRO A 506 59.35 20.32 16.39
N VAL A 507 58.30 19.78 17.00
CA VAL A 507 57.10 19.28 16.30
C VAL A 507 55.99 20.32 16.47
N TYR A 508 55.39 20.74 15.38
CA TYR A 508 54.34 21.76 15.35
C TYR A 508 52.94 21.15 15.23
N LEU A 509 51.93 21.93 15.64
CA LEU A 509 50.53 21.55 15.53
C LEU A 509 50.14 21.25 14.08
N SER A 510 50.61 22.06 13.13
CA SER A 510 50.41 21.81 11.69
C SER A 510 50.82 20.41 11.27
N GLU A 511 51.96 19.92 11.76
CA GLU A 511 52.52 18.61 11.38
C GLU A 511 51.70 17.45 11.95
N VAL A 512 51.25 17.54 13.20
CA VAL A 512 50.49 16.44 13.82
C VAL A 512 49.05 16.38 13.35
N LEU A 513 48.47 17.49 12.90
CA LEU A 513 47.11 17.53 12.36
C LEU A 513 46.99 16.83 11.01
N GLU A 514 48.11 16.61 10.30
CA GLU A 514 48.18 15.80 9.08
C GLU A 514 48.23 14.29 9.37
N ILE A 515 48.53 13.88 10.61
CA ILE A 515 48.63 12.47 11.00
C ILE A 515 47.22 11.92 11.29
N THR A 516 46.77 11.01 10.44
CA THR A 516 45.50 10.26 10.62
C THR A 516 45.70 8.86 11.16
N SER A 517 46.91 8.32 11.07
CA SER A 517 47.29 7.02 11.60
C SER A 517 48.67 7.12 12.24
N LEU A 518 48.80 6.65 13.49
CA LEU A 518 50.03 6.73 14.25
C LEU A 518 50.33 5.40 14.94
N ASP A 519 51.48 4.82 14.60
CA ASP A 519 52.02 3.60 15.22
C ASP A 519 53.13 3.98 16.21
N LEU A 520 52.87 3.72 17.49
CA LEU A 520 53.75 3.95 18.62
C LEU A 520 54.04 2.65 19.38
N LYS A 521 53.93 1.50 18.72
CA LYS A 521 54.15 0.19 19.32
C LYS A 521 55.59 0.01 19.82
N GLY A 522 55.73 -0.41 21.07
CA GLY A 522 57.04 -0.85 21.58
C GLY A 522 58.09 0.25 21.84
N TYR A 523 57.72 1.53 21.82
CA TYR A 523 58.67 2.64 22.02
C TYR A 523 59.03 2.89 23.50
N GLY A 524 58.39 2.18 24.43
CA GLY A 524 58.64 2.32 25.86
C GLY A 524 58.05 3.60 26.46
N ILE A 525 56.94 4.09 25.91
CA ILE A 525 56.26 5.33 26.28
C ILE A 525 55.57 5.18 27.65
N ARG A 526 55.64 6.24 28.47
CA ARG A 526 55.03 6.33 29.81
C ARG A 526 54.11 7.54 29.96
N ASP A 527 54.36 8.65 29.27
CA ASP A 527 53.56 9.88 29.35
C ASP A 527 53.06 10.31 27.97
N LEU A 528 51.77 10.64 27.88
CA LEU A 528 51.06 11.02 26.65
C LEU A 528 50.87 12.53 26.49
N THR A 529 51.55 13.36 27.29
CA THR A 529 51.47 14.82 27.16
C THR A 529 51.79 15.23 25.73
N GLY A 530 50.88 15.99 25.10
CA GLY A 530 50.95 16.39 23.71
C GLY A 530 50.03 15.59 22.77
N LEU A 531 49.59 14.39 23.17
CA LEU A 531 48.75 13.52 22.33
C LEU A 531 47.38 14.13 22.02
N ASP A 532 46.83 14.98 22.89
CA ASP A 532 45.54 15.64 22.67
C ASP A 532 45.54 16.66 21.51
N SER A 533 46.72 16.98 20.98
CA SER A 533 46.88 17.83 19.79
C SER A 533 46.65 17.07 18.47
N PHE A 534 46.58 15.74 18.49
CA PHE A 534 46.39 14.88 17.31
C PHE A 534 44.90 14.70 17.00
N THR A 535 44.13 15.79 16.97
CA THR A 535 42.66 15.74 16.96
C THR A 535 42.06 15.09 15.69
N ASN A 536 42.82 15.00 14.60
CA ASN A 536 42.40 14.37 13.35
C ASN A 536 42.75 12.87 13.27
N LEU A 537 43.34 12.30 14.33
CA LEU A 537 43.78 10.92 14.37
C LEU A 537 42.60 9.93 14.34
N GLN A 538 42.69 8.92 13.48
CA GLN A 538 41.70 7.87 13.28
C GLN A 538 42.19 6.50 13.74
N THR A 539 43.51 6.26 13.66
CA THR A 539 44.12 5.00 14.08
C THR A 539 45.30 5.28 15.00
N LEU A 540 45.33 4.62 16.15
CA LEU A 540 46.40 4.74 17.13
C LEU A 540 46.80 3.38 17.69
N ASP A 541 48.03 2.95 17.44
CA ASP A 541 48.64 1.78 18.09
C ASP A 541 49.63 2.26 19.16
N MET A 542 49.35 1.94 20.42
CA MET A 542 50.25 2.16 21.56
C MET A 542 50.52 0.85 22.32
N SER A 543 50.39 -0.28 21.64
CA SER A 543 50.64 -1.59 22.22
C SER A 543 52.09 -1.76 22.68
N ASN A 544 52.31 -2.62 23.68
CA ASN A 544 53.63 -2.97 24.18
C ASN A 544 54.44 -1.78 24.72
N ASN A 545 53.79 -0.88 25.45
CA ASN A 545 54.43 0.26 26.12
C ASN A 545 54.34 0.13 27.66
N PHE A 546 54.60 1.22 28.38
CA PHE A 546 54.57 1.26 29.85
C PHE A 546 53.54 2.28 30.35
N LEU A 547 52.41 2.41 29.65
CA LEU A 547 51.34 3.35 29.98
C LEU A 547 50.62 2.95 31.27
N LYS A 548 50.25 3.96 32.06
CA LYS A 548 49.37 3.82 33.23
C LYS A 548 48.08 4.61 33.02
N SER A 549 47.03 4.23 33.76
CA SER A 549 45.71 4.87 33.65
C SER A 549 45.72 6.39 33.86
N THR A 550 46.64 6.89 34.71
CA THR A 550 46.87 8.33 34.94
C THR A 550 47.26 9.11 33.68
N ASN A 551 47.78 8.41 32.67
CA ASN A 551 48.27 9.01 31.42
C ASN A 551 47.22 8.96 30.29
N LEU A 552 46.10 8.25 30.45
CA LEU A 552 45.08 8.07 29.40
C LEU A 552 44.15 9.29 29.22
N SER A 553 44.19 10.30 30.09
CA SER A 553 43.27 11.45 30.01
C SER A 553 43.36 12.19 28.68
N GLN A 554 44.54 12.20 28.05
CA GLN A 554 44.79 12.84 26.75
C GLN A 554 44.04 12.16 25.59
N ILE A 555 43.78 10.84 25.69
CA ILE A 555 43.08 10.08 24.64
C ILE A 555 41.61 10.49 24.55
N SER A 556 40.99 10.94 25.65
CA SER A 556 39.56 11.28 25.68
C SER A 556 39.13 12.38 24.69
N ARG A 557 40.10 13.18 24.20
CA ARG A 557 39.90 14.23 23.19
C ARG A 557 39.97 13.74 21.75
N LEU A 558 40.45 12.53 21.51
CA LEU A 558 40.63 11.94 20.19
C LEU A 558 39.34 11.26 19.70
N THR A 559 38.24 12.01 19.67
CA THR A 559 36.89 11.47 19.37
C THR A 559 36.71 10.97 17.94
N ASN A 560 37.69 11.23 17.06
CA ASN A 560 37.74 10.74 15.68
C ASN A 560 38.39 9.35 15.55
N LEU A 561 38.91 8.77 16.64
CA LEU A 561 39.49 7.43 16.62
C LEU A 561 38.45 6.38 16.24
N LYS A 562 38.82 5.57 15.25
CA LYS A 562 38.12 4.38 14.78
C LYS A 562 38.80 3.11 15.26
N SER A 563 40.13 3.13 15.39
CA SER A 563 40.92 2.00 15.87
C SER A 563 41.90 2.46 16.95
N LEU A 564 41.92 1.74 18.06
CA LEU A 564 42.79 2.00 19.21
C LEU A 564 43.34 0.68 19.76
N ASP A 565 44.66 0.55 19.75
CA ASP A 565 45.38 -0.57 20.36
C ASP A 565 46.18 -0.08 21.58
N LEU A 566 45.87 -0.65 22.74
CA LEU A 566 46.51 -0.43 24.04
C LEU A 566 46.99 -1.75 24.64
N MET A 567 47.09 -2.83 23.84
CA MET A 567 47.50 -4.15 24.27
C MET A 567 48.82 -4.10 25.05
N ASN A 568 48.94 -4.90 26.11
CA ASN A 568 50.21 -5.10 26.83
C ASN A 568 50.81 -3.79 27.37
N ASN A 569 50.06 -3.15 28.28
CA ASN A 569 50.45 -1.97 29.05
C ASN A 569 50.18 -2.22 30.56
N ASP A 570 50.23 -1.18 31.41
CA ASP A 570 49.98 -1.27 32.86
C ASP A 570 48.68 -0.55 33.27
N LEU A 571 47.61 -0.71 32.48
CA LEU A 571 46.33 -0.03 32.67
C LEU A 571 45.43 -0.76 33.66
N ASP A 572 44.88 -0.06 34.64
CA ASP A 572 43.90 -0.58 35.62
C ASP A 572 42.53 0.13 35.60
N LEU A 573 42.46 1.33 35.01
CA LEU A 573 41.27 2.15 34.83
C LEU A 573 41.22 2.67 33.39
N ILE A 574 40.04 2.63 32.78
CA ILE A 574 39.81 3.00 31.38
C ILE A 574 38.67 4.01 31.20
N SER A 575 38.37 4.82 32.22
CA SER A 575 37.29 5.82 32.18
C SER A 575 37.44 6.82 31.02
N SER A 576 38.66 7.08 30.57
CA SER A 576 38.96 7.96 29.45
C SER A 576 38.46 7.45 28.09
N LEU A 577 38.09 6.17 27.97
CA LEU A 577 37.60 5.59 26.72
C LEU A 577 36.10 5.85 26.48
N THR A 578 35.36 6.29 27.50
CA THR A 578 33.90 6.50 27.43
C THR A 578 33.45 7.49 26.36
N SER A 579 34.30 8.45 25.98
CA SER A 579 34.01 9.46 24.95
C SER A 579 34.28 8.97 23.52
N LEU A 580 34.98 7.86 23.34
CA LEU A 580 35.47 7.38 22.05
C LEU A 580 34.43 6.55 21.29
N LYS A 581 33.21 7.08 21.19
CA LYS A 581 32.04 6.39 20.61
C LYS A 581 32.19 6.05 19.13
N SER A 582 33.17 6.62 18.45
CA SER A 582 33.49 6.36 17.03
C SER A 582 34.31 5.07 16.82
N LEU A 583 34.81 4.45 17.89
CA LEU A 583 35.64 3.24 17.81
C LEU A 583 34.86 2.07 17.18
N THR A 584 35.47 1.45 16.20
CA THR A 584 35.05 0.18 15.59
C THR A 584 36.00 -0.96 15.95
N GLN A 585 37.23 -0.65 16.36
CA GLN A 585 38.23 -1.62 16.79
C GLN A 585 38.88 -1.14 18.08
N LEU A 586 38.95 -2.04 19.07
CA LEU A 586 39.60 -1.76 20.35
C LEU A 586 40.35 -2.99 20.85
N ASP A 587 41.64 -2.82 21.11
CA ASP A 587 42.43 -3.81 21.84
C ASP A 587 42.92 -3.21 23.16
N ILE A 588 42.47 -3.78 24.27
CA ILE A 588 42.90 -3.44 25.63
C ILE A 588 43.32 -4.72 26.38
N SER A 589 43.66 -5.77 25.64
CA SER A 589 44.09 -7.06 26.19
C SER A 589 45.44 -6.95 26.89
N LEU A 590 45.77 -7.94 27.73
CA LEU A 590 47.04 -8.03 28.45
C LEU A 590 47.35 -6.78 29.32
N ASN A 591 46.36 -6.31 30.08
CA ASN A 591 46.48 -5.17 31.00
C ASN A 591 46.10 -5.60 32.44
N LYS A 592 45.75 -4.65 33.32
CA LYS A 592 45.32 -4.88 34.72
C LYS A 592 43.92 -4.31 35.00
N ILE A 593 43.08 -4.20 33.97
CA ILE A 593 41.77 -3.56 34.05
C ILE A 593 40.84 -4.36 34.95
N LYS A 594 40.15 -3.65 35.85
CA LYS A 594 39.26 -4.25 36.86
C LYS A 594 37.77 -4.07 36.56
N ASP A 595 37.43 -3.17 35.63
CA ASP A 595 36.06 -2.83 35.28
C ASP A 595 35.95 -2.45 33.79
N PHE A 596 35.12 -3.17 33.05
CA PHE A 596 34.83 -2.91 31.63
C PHE A 596 33.58 -2.04 31.41
N SER A 597 32.90 -1.58 32.47
CA SER A 597 31.75 -0.66 32.35
C SER A 597 32.02 0.58 31.49
N PRO A 598 33.24 1.18 31.47
CA PRO A 598 33.54 2.31 30.60
C PRO A 598 33.39 2.07 29.09
N ILE A 599 33.41 0.80 28.64
CA ILE A 599 33.24 0.46 27.21
C ILE A 599 31.83 0.00 26.85
N ARG A 600 30.89 -0.05 27.81
CA ARG A 600 29.51 -0.54 27.62
C ARG A 600 28.76 0.14 26.47
N ASP A 601 28.99 1.44 26.31
CA ASP A 601 28.26 2.27 25.35
C ASP A 601 29.03 2.44 24.02
N LEU A 602 30.14 1.71 23.82
CA LEU A 602 30.90 1.65 22.56
C LEU A 602 30.26 0.66 21.57
N THR A 603 28.98 0.84 21.29
CA THR A 603 28.15 -0.10 20.52
C THR A 603 28.48 -0.17 19.03
N ARG A 604 29.58 0.45 18.57
CA ARG A 604 30.05 0.42 17.17
C ARG A 604 31.24 -0.51 16.97
N LEU A 605 31.75 -1.11 18.04
CA LEU A 605 32.83 -2.08 17.97
C LEU A 605 32.42 -3.29 17.13
N THR A 606 33.25 -3.63 16.15
CA THR A 606 33.20 -4.85 15.36
C THR A 606 34.37 -5.79 15.67
N SER A 607 35.44 -5.25 16.27
CA SER A 607 36.59 -6.00 16.79
C SER A 607 36.88 -5.56 18.22
N LEU A 608 36.98 -6.51 19.16
CA LEU A 608 37.25 -6.23 20.57
C LEU A 608 38.10 -7.33 21.21
N SER A 609 39.31 -6.96 21.66
CA SER A 609 40.19 -7.83 22.43
C SER A 609 40.37 -7.30 23.85
N ILE A 610 40.01 -8.09 24.86
CA ILE A 610 40.01 -7.69 26.28
C ILE A 610 40.59 -8.76 27.22
N LYS A 611 41.03 -9.91 26.70
CA LYS A 611 41.56 -11.01 27.51
C LYS A 611 42.86 -10.63 28.22
N GLY A 612 43.17 -11.32 29.32
CA GLY A 612 44.40 -11.09 30.07
C GLY A 612 44.37 -9.83 30.92
N ASN A 613 43.19 -9.44 31.40
CA ASN A 613 42.96 -8.38 32.38
C ASN A 613 42.64 -8.94 33.77
N ALA A 614 42.49 -8.06 34.77
CA ALA A 614 42.25 -8.47 36.15
C ALA A 614 40.81 -8.96 36.40
N THR A 615 39.83 -8.45 35.65
CA THR A 615 38.45 -8.93 35.65
C THR A 615 38.17 -9.84 34.46
N GLN A 616 37.21 -10.76 34.63
CA GLN A 616 36.63 -11.60 33.58
C GLN A 616 35.13 -11.33 33.42
N ASP A 617 34.60 -10.27 34.03
CA ASP A 617 33.21 -9.84 33.85
C ASP A 617 33.06 -9.09 32.52
N TYR A 618 32.65 -9.83 31.48
CA TYR A 618 32.44 -9.29 30.15
C TYR A 618 31.00 -8.79 29.92
N SER A 619 30.14 -8.82 30.94
CA SER A 619 28.74 -8.38 30.84
C SER A 619 28.53 -6.96 30.29
N PRO A 620 29.45 -5.98 30.47
CA PRO A 620 29.33 -4.67 29.82
C PRO A 620 29.28 -4.72 28.29
N THR A 621 29.77 -5.79 27.65
CA THR A 621 29.81 -5.90 26.18
C THR A 621 28.51 -6.44 25.56
N ARG A 622 27.54 -6.85 26.39
CA ARG A 622 26.34 -7.58 25.96
C ARG A 622 25.51 -6.88 24.88
N LEU A 623 25.48 -5.54 24.87
CA LEU A 623 24.69 -4.76 23.90
C LEU A 623 25.18 -4.90 22.46
N TYR A 624 26.44 -5.27 22.27
CA TYR A 624 27.09 -5.34 20.96
C TYR A 624 27.90 -6.62 20.76
N TYR A 625 27.73 -7.64 21.60
CA TYR A 625 28.49 -8.89 21.51
C TYR A 625 28.24 -9.63 20.18
N ASP A 626 26.99 -9.69 19.73
CA ASP A 626 26.59 -10.43 18.53
C ASP A 626 27.08 -9.79 17.23
N GLN A 627 27.40 -8.49 17.23
CA GLN A 627 27.97 -7.79 16.07
C GLN A 627 29.51 -7.87 16.01
N LEU A 628 30.18 -8.35 17.06
CA LEU A 628 31.64 -8.52 17.05
C LEU A 628 32.04 -9.65 16.10
N ILE A 629 32.70 -9.27 15.01
CA ILE A 629 33.28 -10.17 14.01
C ILE A 629 34.54 -10.83 14.59
N GLU A 630 35.36 -10.04 15.28
CA GLU A 630 36.61 -10.47 15.90
C GLU A 630 36.55 -10.21 17.41
N LYS A 631 36.78 -11.25 18.21
CA LYS A 631 36.79 -11.17 19.68
C LYS A 631 37.63 -12.28 20.30
N ASP A 632 38.22 -12.01 21.46
CA ASP A 632 39.09 -12.94 22.19
C ASP A 632 38.47 -13.55 23.45
N PHE A 633 37.16 -13.34 23.66
CA PHE A 633 36.40 -13.75 24.83
C PHE A 633 34.99 -14.24 24.47
N ASP A 634 34.37 -14.98 25.40
CA ASP A 634 33.00 -15.49 25.31
C ASP A 634 32.15 -14.91 26.45
N LEU A 635 30.90 -14.53 26.14
CA LEU A 635 29.97 -13.87 27.07
C LEU A 635 29.10 -14.86 27.86
#